data_AF-A0A0T9RD57-F1
#
_entry.id   AF-A0A0T9RD57-F1
#
_cell.length_a   1.000
_cell.length_b   1.000
_cell.length_c   1.000
_cell.angle_alpha   90.00
_cell.angle_beta   90.00
_cell.angle_gamma   90.00
#
_symmetry.space_group_name_H-M   'P 1'
#
loop_
_entity.id
_entity.type
_entity.pdbx_description
1 polymer ?
#
loop_
_entity_poly.entity_id
_entity_poly.type
_entity_poly.pdbx_seq_one_letter_code
_entity_poly.pdbx_strand_id
1 'polypeptide(L)'
;MFQFPPEGTLVEIGFADGRPDKPMIRQTLSEGLSLPAVKPGEQLQQQRAGVSQRVTVDGSWRRDTDQAIEETSSRRSVTSDEENRTTTTRSTTVKANDSTTVLGTKTLMAGQVIQLAEGDYSIGTLANMLTKVGKDRNDDVGQNQNITVGHNQNVTVGQNQTTDVGGALTEKIAGIRRSVAAAQELIAPTVRLGTDDINVLTLLTDTLDVIQTLAQQTASHNHTNTGGPLNAGEMNNTASKAASLVTKYGPLIA
;
A
#
# COMPACT_ATOMS: atom_id res chain seq x y z
N MET A 1 2.19 23.11 -49.33
CA MET A 1 2.68 21.73 -49.55
C MET A 1 3.63 21.76 -50.74
N PHE A 2 4.83 21.21 -50.60
CA PHE A 2 5.80 21.09 -51.69
C PHE A 2 6.03 19.59 -51.93
N GLN A 3 5.79 19.13 -53.15
CA GLN A 3 5.96 17.72 -53.54
C GLN A 3 6.54 17.68 -54.96
N PHE A 4 7.57 16.87 -55.16
CA PHE A 4 8.08 16.61 -56.51
C PHE A 4 7.07 15.77 -57.30
N PRO A 5 6.82 16.10 -58.58
CA PRO A 5 5.99 15.25 -59.43
C PRO A 5 6.67 13.88 -59.60
N PRO A 6 5.93 12.78 -59.48
CA PRO A 6 6.45 11.46 -59.81
C PRO A 6 6.96 11.41 -61.25
N GLU A 7 7.99 10.59 -61.51
CA GLU A 7 8.47 10.36 -62.88
C GLU A 7 7.32 9.92 -63.80
N GLY A 8 7.30 10.47 -65.03
CA GLY A 8 6.22 10.24 -65.99
C GLY A 8 5.01 11.18 -65.85
N THR A 9 4.96 12.03 -64.82
CA THR A 9 3.88 13.03 -64.68
C THR A 9 4.07 14.19 -65.65
N LEU A 10 2.99 14.61 -66.33
CA LEU A 10 2.99 15.80 -67.16
C LEU A 10 3.07 17.08 -66.31
N VAL A 11 3.95 17.99 -66.70
CA VAL A 11 4.15 19.27 -66.01
C VAL A 11 4.14 20.42 -67.02
N GLU A 12 3.62 21.57 -66.60
CA GLU A 12 3.81 22.82 -67.34
C GLU A 12 5.17 23.41 -66.96
N ILE A 13 6.03 23.60 -67.95
CA ILE A 13 7.32 24.26 -67.80
C ILE A 13 7.19 25.74 -68.16
N GLY A 14 7.52 26.60 -67.20
CA GLY A 14 7.77 28.02 -67.41
C GLY A 14 9.26 28.32 -67.50
N PHE A 15 9.60 29.46 -68.08
CA PHE A 15 10.97 29.95 -68.15
C PHE A 15 11.11 31.26 -67.38
N ALA A 16 11.99 31.30 -66.38
CA ALA A 16 12.20 32.49 -65.55
C ALA A 16 12.66 33.67 -66.41
N ASP A 17 12.01 34.82 -66.29
CA ASP A 17 12.27 36.02 -67.11
C ASP A 17 12.26 35.74 -68.63
N GLY A 18 11.53 34.70 -69.06
CA GLY A 18 11.47 34.27 -70.45
C GLY A 18 12.75 33.59 -70.97
N ARG A 19 13.72 33.27 -70.10
CA ARG A 19 15.00 32.70 -70.54
C ARG A 19 14.95 31.17 -70.68
N PRO A 20 15.25 30.61 -71.86
CA PRO A 20 15.22 29.16 -72.09
C PRO A 20 16.16 28.34 -71.19
N ASP A 21 17.22 28.97 -70.67
CA ASP A 21 18.21 28.34 -69.79
C ASP A 21 17.78 28.27 -68.32
N LYS A 22 16.59 28.78 -67.96
CA LYS A 22 16.05 28.78 -66.60
C LYS A 22 14.63 28.18 -66.54
N PRO A 23 14.45 26.88 -66.81
CA PRO A 23 13.15 26.24 -66.69
C PRO A 23 12.70 26.13 -65.21
N MET A 24 11.40 26.21 -64.98
CA MET A 24 10.74 25.94 -63.71
C MET A 24 9.41 25.22 -63.95
N ILE A 25 8.99 24.37 -63.02
CA ILE A 25 7.67 23.76 -63.05
C ILE A 25 6.65 24.76 -62.50
N ARG A 26 5.65 25.13 -63.31
CA ARG A 26 4.54 26.00 -62.89
C ARG A 26 3.37 25.23 -62.30
N GLN A 27 3.05 24.09 -62.93
CA GLN A 27 1.92 23.26 -62.53
C GLN A 27 2.19 21.80 -62.88
N THR A 28 1.75 20.91 -62.01
CA THR A 28 1.66 19.47 -62.29
C THR A 28 0.26 19.18 -62.85
N LEU A 29 0.19 18.57 -64.03
CA LEU A 29 -1.07 18.21 -64.67
C LEU A 29 -1.51 16.83 -64.20
N SER A 30 -2.81 16.68 -63.96
CA SER A 30 -3.40 15.43 -63.48
C SER A 30 -3.68 14.41 -64.58
N GLU A 31 -3.49 14.79 -65.84
CA GLU A 31 -3.78 13.94 -66.99
C GLU A 31 -2.85 12.72 -67.02
N GLY A 32 -3.44 11.52 -67.14
CA GLY A 32 -2.71 10.24 -67.11
C GLY A 32 -2.44 9.69 -65.70
N LEU A 33 -2.81 10.39 -64.63
CA LEU A 33 -2.69 9.92 -63.25
C LEU A 33 -4.05 9.50 -62.66
N SER A 34 -4.05 8.45 -61.84
CA SER A 34 -5.21 8.11 -61.01
C SER A 34 -5.37 9.16 -59.91
N LEU A 35 -6.41 10.00 -60.04
CA LEU A 35 -6.74 10.99 -59.02
C LEU A 35 -7.25 10.31 -57.74
N PRO A 36 -6.90 10.84 -56.55
CA PRO A 36 -7.46 10.36 -55.32
C PRO A 36 -8.95 10.67 -55.25
N ALA A 37 -9.71 9.81 -54.57
CA ALA A 37 -11.15 10.03 -54.36
C ALA A 37 -11.38 11.19 -53.37
N VAL A 38 -11.52 12.40 -53.91
CA VAL A 38 -11.82 13.65 -53.20
C VAL A 38 -13.16 14.21 -53.69
N LYS A 39 -14.06 14.55 -52.77
CA LYS A 39 -15.37 15.15 -53.09
C LYS A 39 -15.27 16.68 -53.19
N PRO A 40 -16.17 17.36 -53.91
CA PRO A 40 -16.28 18.81 -53.85
C PRO A 40 -16.40 19.31 -52.40
N GLY A 41 -15.55 20.25 -52.01
CA GLY A 41 -15.49 20.81 -50.65
C GLY A 41 -14.53 20.11 -49.68
N GLU A 42 -13.96 18.95 -50.02
CA GLU A 42 -12.91 18.29 -49.23
C GLU A 42 -11.52 18.85 -49.56
N GLN A 43 -10.61 18.81 -48.58
CA GLN A 43 -9.17 18.98 -48.81
C GLN A 43 -8.47 17.67 -48.53
N LEU A 44 -7.65 17.19 -49.48
CA LEU A 44 -6.96 15.90 -49.36
C LEU A 44 -5.50 16.04 -49.79
N GLN A 45 -4.60 15.78 -48.85
CA GLN A 45 -3.19 15.54 -49.12
C GLN A 45 -2.92 14.04 -49.02
N GLN A 46 -2.53 13.41 -50.13
CA GLN A 46 -2.36 11.96 -50.20
C GLN A 46 -1.05 11.57 -50.89
N GLN A 47 -0.29 10.65 -50.28
CA GLN A 47 0.91 10.06 -50.91
C GLN A 47 0.53 8.79 -51.69
N ARG A 48 -0.26 7.90 -51.08
CA ARG A 48 -0.77 6.65 -51.66
C ARG A 48 -2.08 6.24 -50.99
N ALA A 49 -2.77 5.22 -51.50
CA ALA A 49 -3.93 4.64 -50.83
C ALA A 49 -3.59 4.25 -49.38
N GLY A 50 -4.39 4.71 -48.41
CA GLY A 50 -4.18 4.45 -46.97
C GLY A 50 -3.24 5.41 -46.23
N VAL A 51 -2.57 6.35 -46.94
CA VAL A 51 -1.68 7.34 -46.33
C VAL A 51 -2.08 8.76 -46.74
N SER A 52 -2.80 9.45 -45.86
CA SER A 52 -3.37 10.76 -46.17
C SER A 52 -3.64 11.65 -44.95
N GLN A 53 -3.74 12.95 -45.21
CA GLN A 53 -4.39 13.92 -44.34
C GLN A 53 -5.60 14.49 -45.08
N ARG A 54 -6.77 14.42 -44.46
CA ARG A 54 -8.05 14.81 -45.05
C ARG A 54 -8.80 15.76 -44.12
N VAL A 55 -9.37 16.81 -44.71
CA VAL A 55 -10.43 17.64 -44.12
C VAL A 55 -11.71 17.38 -44.90
N THR A 56 -12.75 16.89 -44.22
CA THR A 56 -14.05 16.58 -44.82
C THR A 56 -14.95 17.82 -44.93
N VAL A 57 -16.08 17.69 -45.63
CA VAL A 57 -17.03 18.80 -45.85
C VAL A 57 -17.61 19.37 -44.56
N ASP A 58 -17.80 18.53 -43.54
CA ASP A 58 -18.25 18.92 -42.20
C ASP A 58 -17.11 19.48 -41.32
N GLY A 59 -15.88 19.57 -41.85
CA GLY A 59 -14.71 20.11 -41.15
C GLY A 59 -13.92 19.11 -40.31
N SER A 60 -14.29 17.82 -40.31
CA SER A 60 -13.55 16.79 -39.57
C SER A 60 -12.14 16.58 -40.16
N TRP A 61 -11.14 16.48 -39.28
CA TRP A 61 -9.76 16.19 -39.67
C TRP A 61 -9.44 14.71 -39.46
N ARG A 62 -8.83 14.07 -40.46
CA ARG A 62 -8.36 12.68 -40.39
C ARG A 62 -6.92 12.57 -40.87
N ARG A 63 -6.10 11.83 -40.12
CA ARG A 63 -4.73 11.46 -40.50
C ARG A 63 -4.58 9.95 -40.45
N ASP A 64 -4.28 9.35 -41.60
CA ASP A 64 -4.06 7.91 -41.74
C ASP A 64 -2.65 7.64 -42.23
N THR A 65 -1.99 6.67 -41.64
CA THR A 65 -0.72 6.12 -42.11
C THR A 65 -0.52 4.71 -41.58
N ASP A 66 0.19 3.90 -42.36
CA ASP A 66 0.69 2.56 -42.02
C ASP A 66 2.13 2.62 -41.46
N GLN A 67 2.69 3.82 -41.32
CA GLN A 67 4.05 4.08 -40.82
C GLN A 67 4.00 4.93 -39.54
N ALA A 68 5.15 5.44 -39.12
CA ALA A 68 5.27 6.25 -37.92
C ALA A 68 4.64 7.65 -38.07
N ILE A 69 4.12 8.15 -36.95
CA ILE A 69 3.83 9.57 -36.75
C ILE A 69 4.76 10.05 -35.64
N GLU A 70 5.60 11.01 -35.96
CA GLU A 70 6.49 11.66 -35.00
C GLU A 70 6.12 13.13 -34.86
N GLU A 71 5.99 13.60 -33.61
CA GLU A 71 5.59 14.96 -33.29
C GLU A 71 6.57 15.52 -32.27
N THR A 72 7.32 16.56 -32.66
CA THR A 72 8.18 17.33 -31.75
C THR A 72 7.64 18.74 -31.67
N SER A 73 7.41 19.24 -30.45
CA SER A 73 6.91 20.58 -30.22
C SER A 73 7.47 21.13 -28.90
N SER A 74 7.61 22.44 -28.80
CA SER A 74 7.94 23.10 -27.54
C SER A 74 6.76 23.11 -26.56
N ARG A 75 5.54 23.16 -27.08
CA ARG A 75 4.29 23.11 -26.35
C ARG A 75 3.22 22.40 -27.18
N ARG A 76 2.50 21.48 -26.54
CA ARG A 76 1.29 20.87 -27.06
C ARG A 76 0.15 21.15 -26.09
N SER A 77 -1.00 21.54 -26.61
CA SER A 77 -2.26 21.66 -25.86
C SER A 77 -3.32 20.90 -26.66
N VAL A 78 -4.08 20.06 -25.97
CA VAL A 78 -5.19 19.31 -26.53
C VAL A 78 -6.38 19.59 -25.64
N THR A 79 -7.49 20.00 -26.24
CA THR A 79 -8.77 20.23 -25.56
C THR A 79 -9.83 19.60 -26.43
N SER A 80 -10.56 18.67 -25.85
CA SER A 80 -11.65 17.95 -26.50
C SER A 80 -12.69 17.56 -25.46
N ASP A 81 -13.92 17.36 -25.91
CA ASP A 81 -14.99 16.84 -25.07
C ASP A 81 -14.80 15.34 -24.78
N GLU A 82 -14.21 14.63 -25.74
CA GLU A 82 -13.90 13.20 -25.64
C GLU A 82 -12.52 12.91 -26.26
N GLU A 83 -11.76 11.98 -25.67
CA GLU A 83 -10.56 11.39 -26.26
C GLU A 83 -10.57 9.88 -26.01
N ASN A 84 -10.39 9.09 -27.07
CA ASN A 84 -10.20 7.65 -26.97
C ASN A 84 -8.83 7.27 -27.58
N ARG A 85 -8.11 6.37 -26.90
CA ARG A 85 -6.80 5.89 -27.32
C ARG A 85 -6.74 4.37 -27.17
N THR A 86 -6.56 3.68 -28.28
CA THR A 86 -6.21 2.25 -28.30
C THR A 86 -4.75 2.12 -28.72
N THR A 87 -3.93 1.48 -27.91
CA THR A 87 -2.50 1.31 -28.18
C THR A 87 -2.03 -0.01 -27.55
N THR A 88 -1.14 -0.73 -28.24
CA THR A 88 -0.57 -1.99 -27.72
C THR A 88 0.41 -1.73 -26.57
N THR A 89 1.31 -0.75 -26.74
CA THR A 89 2.32 -0.38 -25.75
C THR A 89 2.41 1.14 -25.64
N ARG A 90 2.38 1.67 -24.42
CA ARG A 90 2.61 3.09 -24.14
C ARG A 90 3.76 3.22 -23.14
N SER A 91 4.75 4.03 -23.49
CA SER A 91 5.77 4.52 -22.57
C SER A 91 5.67 6.04 -22.48
N THR A 92 5.91 6.60 -21.29
CA THR A 92 5.90 8.05 -21.08
C THR A 92 7.00 8.38 -20.08
N THR A 93 7.84 9.36 -20.41
CA THR A 93 8.89 9.86 -19.54
C THR A 93 8.65 11.34 -19.30
N VAL A 94 8.35 11.71 -18.06
CA VAL A 94 8.17 13.09 -17.63
C VAL A 94 9.37 13.47 -16.77
N LYS A 95 10.16 14.44 -17.22
CA LYS A 95 11.42 14.84 -16.53
C LYS A 95 11.20 15.75 -15.31
N ALA A 96 9.99 16.26 -15.16
CA ALA A 96 9.60 17.15 -14.09
C ALA A 96 8.23 16.69 -13.55
N ASN A 97 7.28 17.60 -13.38
CA ASN A 97 5.99 17.30 -12.78
C ASN A 97 5.03 16.63 -13.77
N ASP A 98 4.36 15.58 -13.32
CA ASP A 98 3.16 15.00 -13.96
C ASP A 98 1.97 15.19 -13.02
N SER A 99 0.88 15.79 -13.52
CA SER A 99 -0.31 16.08 -12.74
C SER A 99 -1.53 15.64 -13.52
N THR A 100 -2.38 14.83 -12.89
CA THR A 100 -3.65 14.41 -13.43
C THR A 100 -4.76 14.77 -12.45
N THR A 101 -5.71 15.60 -12.89
CA THR A 101 -6.92 15.92 -12.13
C THR A 101 -8.11 15.29 -12.82
N VAL A 102 -8.83 14.42 -12.11
CA VAL A 102 -10.07 13.82 -12.59
C VAL A 102 -11.18 14.27 -11.64
N LEU A 103 -12.13 15.04 -12.14
CA LEU A 103 -13.27 15.53 -11.34
C LEU A 103 -14.32 14.44 -11.11
N GLY A 104 -14.40 13.49 -12.05
CA GLY A 104 -15.22 12.28 -11.92
C GLY A 104 -14.40 11.10 -11.38
N THR A 105 -14.73 9.90 -11.87
CA THR A 105 -14.07 8.67 -11.45
C THR A 105 -12.86 8.35 -12.32
N LYS A 106 -11.74 7.99 -11.69
CA LYS A 106 -10.57 7.40 -12.37
C LYS A 106 -10.52 5.90 -12.11
N THR A 107 -10.56 5.09 -13.16
CA THR A 107 -10.47 3.62 -13.08
C THR A 107 -9.17 3.13 -13.71
N LEU A 108 -8.48 2.21 -13.04
CA LEU A 108 -7.33 1.49 -13.58
C LEU A 108 -7.59 -0.02 -13.45
N MET A 109 -7.62 -0.70 -14.59
CA MET A 109 -7.65 -2.17 -14.65
C MET A 109 -6.38 -2.62 -15.33
N ALA A 110 -5.54 -3.36 -14.62
CA ALA A 110 -4.25 -3.84 -15.13
C ALA A 110 -3.97 -5.23 -14.58
N GLY A 111 -3.23 -6.04 -15.34
CA GLY A 111 -2.74 -7.34 -14.86
C GLY A 111 -1.77 -7.21 -13.69
N GLN A 112 -0.96 -6.14 -13.68
CA GLN A 112 -0.07 -5.77 -12.60
C GLN A 112 0.06 -4.24 -12.51
N VAL A 113 0.21 -3.72 -11.30
CA VAL A 113 0.52 -2.31 -11.03
C VAL A 113 1.70 -2.27 -10.06
N ILE A 114 2.70 -1.45 -10.35
CA ILE A 114 3.83 -1.19 -9.45
C ILE A 114 3.92 0.32 -9.24
N GLN A 115 3.92 0.76 -7.99
CA GLN A 115 4.05 2.16 -7.61
C GLN A 115 5.27 2.27 -6.69
N LEU A 116 6.29 3.00 -7.13
CA LEU A 116 7.49 3.29 -6.35
C LEU A 116 7.71 4.79 -6.33
N ALA A 117 8.11 5.30 -5.17
CA ALA A 117 8.61 6.65 -4.99
C ALA A 117 9.93 6.57 -4.21
N GLU A 118 10.94 7.34 -4.61
CA GLU A 118 12.19 7.48 -3.85
C GLU A 118 12.02 8.43 -2.65
N GLY A 119 11.06 9.37 -2.76
CA GLY A 119 10.67 10.28 -1.69
C GLY A 119 9.33 9.89 -1.07
N ASP A 120 8.60 10.89 -0.60
CA ASP A 120 7.32 10.70 0.08
C ASP A 120 6.25 10.12 -0.85
N TYR A 121 5.45 9.20 -0.28
CA TYR A 121 4.30 8.61 -0.95
C TYR A 121 3.08 8.67 -0.03
N SER A 122 2.02 9.34 -0.49
CA SER A 122 0.79 9.54 0.29
C SER A 122 -0.43 9.07 -0.48
N ILE A 123 -1.32 8.33 0.18
CA ILE A 123 -2.65 7.99 -0.32
C ILE A 123 -3.67 8.49 0.70
N GLY A 124 -4.73 9.14 0.24
CA GLY A 124 -5.79 9.66 1.10
C GLY A 124 -7.15 9.67 0.40
N THR A 125 -8.21 9.63 1.20
CA THR A 125 -9.61 9.79 0.78
C THR A 125 -10.36 10.55 1.86
N LEU A 126 -11.35 11.34 1.46
CA LEU A 126 -12.23 12.04 2.40
C LEU A 126 -13.38 11.15 2.90
N ALA A 127 -13.55 9.98 2.29
CA ALA A 127 -14.60 9.02 2.63
C ALA A 127 -13.94 7.67 2.99
N ASN A 128 -14.36 6.59 2.32
CA ASN A 128 -13.93 5.24 2.66
C ASN A 128 -12.71 4.82 1.82
N MET A 129 -11.77 4.13 2.47
CA MET A 129 -10.68 3.40 1.82
C MET A 129 -10.89 1.90 2.01
N LEU A 130 -10.93 1.14 0.91
CA LEU A 130 -11.04 -0.32 0.94
C LEU A 130 -9.81 -0.93 0.30
N THR A 131 -9.11 -1.79 1.04
CA THR A 131 -8.02 -2.61 0.54
C THR A 131 -8.42 -4.07 0.61
N LYS A 132 -8.50 -4.74 -0.54
CA LYS A 132 -8.78 -6.17 -0.63
C LYS A 132 -7.61 -6.88 -1.28
N VAL A 133 -7.10 -7.90 -0.61
CA VAL A 133 -5.99 -8.73 -1.09
C VAL A 133 -6.48 -10.18 -1.14
N GLY A 134 -6.28 -10.84 -2.28
CA GLY A 134 -6.78 -12.21 -2.51
C GLY A 134 -5.87 -13.32 -1.99
N LYS A 135 -4.62 -12.99 -1.67
CA LYS A 135 -3.60 -13.87 -1.10
C LYS A 135 -2.91 -13.13 0.05
N ASP A 136 -1.60 -12.92 -0.05
CA ASP A 136 -0.78 -12.37 1.03
C ASP A 136 -0.62 -10.85 0.90
N ARG A 137 -0.58 -10.18 2.06
CA ARG A 137 -0.16 -8.79 2.21
C ARG A 137 1.06 -8.77 3.13
N ASN A 138 2.14 -8.18 2.66
CA ASN A 138 3.37 -7.98 3.42
C ASN A 138 3.62 -6.49 3.57
N ASP A 139 3.78 -6.03 4.81
CA ASP A 139 4.16 -4.66 5.14
C ASP A 139 5.55 -4.72 5.79
N ASP A 140 6.56 -4.10 5.17
CA ASP A 140 7.94 -4.01 5.68
C ASP A 140 8.27 -2.53 5.93
N VAL A 141 8.60 -2.19 7.17
CA VAL A 141 8.78 -0.81 7.63
C VAL A 141 10.13 -0.70 8.33
N GLY A 142 11.06 0.03 7.73
CA GLY A 142 12.45 0.10 8.21
C GLY A 142 12.67 0.93 9.48
N GLN A 143 11.69 1.72 9.92
CA GLN A 143 11.77 2.52 11.15
C GLN A 143 10.50 2.38 12.00
N ASN A 144 9.57 3.34 11.90
CA ASN A 144 8.42 3.42 12.78
C ASN A 144 7.10 3.26 12.00
N GLN A 145 6.14 2.54 12.59
CA GLN A 145 4.77 2.45 12.13
C GLN A 145 3.82 3.06 13.17
N ASN A 146 3.17 4.17 12.82
CA ASN A 146 2.21 4.86 13.69
C ASN A 146 0.79 4.68 13.14
N ILE A 147 -0.12 4.18 13.97
CA ILE A 147 -1.54 4.00 13.62
C ILE A 147 -2.39 4.82 14.59
N THR A 148 -3.23 5.70 14.07
CA THR A 148 -4.22 6.46 14.87
C THR A 148 -5.61 6.19 14.32
N VAL A 149 -6.52 5.78 15.20
CA VAL A 149 -7.92 5.48 14.86
C VAL A 149 -8.81 6.34 15.75
N GLY A 150 -9.65 7.18 15.14
CA GLY A 150 -10.50 8.13 15.90
C GLY A 150 -11.71 7.48 16.58
N HIS A 151 -12.10 6.29 16.15
CA HIS A 151 -13.22 5.52 16.72
C HIS A 151 -12.75 4.10 17.06
N ASN A 152 -13.25 3.08 16.37
CA ASN A 152 -13.01 1.68 16.70
C ASN A 152 -12.02 1.02 15.73
N GLN A 153 -11.16 0.15 16.28
CA GLN A 153 -10.34 -0.79 15.52
C GLN A 153 -10.85 -2.21 15.80
N ASN A 154 -11.39 -2.86 14.77
CA ASN A 154 -11.84 -4.24 14.84
C ASN A 154 -10.89 -5.12 14.04
N VAL A 155 -10.37 -6.17 14.66
CA VAL A 155 -9.46 -7.15 14.03
C VAL A 155 -10.08 -8.53 14.16
N THR A 156 -10.25 -9.21 13.03
CA THR A 156 -10.70 -10.61 12.97
C THR A 156 -9.62 -11.41 12.27
N VAL A 157 -9.13 -12.45 12.92
CA VAL A 157 -8.09 -13.34 12.39
C VAL A 157 -8.68 -14.73 12.27
N GLY A 158 -8.59 -15.34 11.07
CA GLY A 158 -9.19 -16.66 10.82
C GLY A 158 -8.44 -17.80 11.50
N GLN A 159 -7.12 -17.66 11.65
CA GLN A 159 -6.24 -18.65 12.26
C GLN A 159 -5.46 -18.02 13.43
N ASN A 160 -4.14 -17.83 13.28
CA ASN A 160 -3.27 -17.40 14.37
C ASN A 160 -2.88 -15.92 14.23
N GLN A 161 -2.79 -15.24 15.37
CA GLN A 161 -2.12 -13.95 15.49
C GLN A 161 -0.88 -14.12 16.35
N THR A 162 0.29 -13.84 15.78
CA THR A 162 1.58 -13.88 16.47
C THR A 162 2.13 -12.46 16.59
N THR A 163 2.72 -12.13 17.73
CA THR A 163 3.37 -10.84 17.97
C THR A 163 4.69 -11.11 18.67
N ASP A 164 5.79 -10.82 17.97
CA ASP A 164 7.16 -10.91 18.49
C ASP A 164 7.68 -9.50 18.71
N VAL A 165 8.16 -9.21 19.92
CA VAL A 165 8.55 -7.86 20.36
C VAL A 165 9.94 -7.95 20.96
N GLY A 166 10.94 -7.38 20.28
CA GLY A 166 12.32 -7.36 20.76
C GLY A 166 12.56 -6.42 21.96
N GLY A 167 11.61 -5.54 22.27
CA GLY A 167 11.65 -4.60 23.39
C GLY A 167 10.47 -4.77 24.36
N ALA A 168 9.99 -3.67 24.93
CA ALA A 168 8.84 -3.69 25.82
C ALA A 168 7.51 -3.62 25.06
N LEU A 169 6.54 -4.45 25.46
CA LEU A 169 5.13 -4.30 25.09
C LEU A 169 4.40 -3.55 26.21
N THR A 170 3.81 -2.39 25.90
CA THR A 170 3.02 -1.59 26.86
C THR A 170 1.58 -1.45 26.36
N GLU A 171 0.62 -1.93 27.14
CA GLU A 171 -0.81 -1.79 26.88
C GLU A 171 -1.44 -0.84 27.91
N LYS A 172 -2.04 0.26 27.45
CA LYS A 172 -2.79 1.21 28.31
C LYS A 172 -4.27 1.14 27.96
N ILE A 173 -5.07 0.56 28.84
CA ILE A 173 -6.50 0.30 28.60
C ILE A 173 -7.28 1.01 29.70
N ALA A 174 -8.04 2.05 29.33
CA ALA A 174 -8.88 2.79 30.28
C ALA A 174 -10.11 1.99 30.74
N GLY A 175 -10.65 1.16 29.84
CA GLY A 175 -11.74 0.24 30.14
C GLY A 175 -11.22 -1.10 30.69
N ILE A 176 -11.83 -2.19 30.23
CA ILE A 176 -11.50 -3.54 30.68
C ILE A 176 -10.61 -4.23 29.66
N ARG A 177 -9.48 -4.78 30.11
CA ARG A 177 -8.76 -5.82 29.38
C ARG A 177 -9.48 -7.15 29.59
N ARG A 178 -10.07 -7.70 28.52
CA ARG A 178 -10.77 -9.00 28.56
C ARG A 178 -10.05 -10.00 27.67
N SER A 179 -9.39 -10.98 28.31
CA SER A 179 -8.84 -12.17 27.64
C SER A 179 -9.76 -13.35 27.88
N VAL A 180 -10.25 -13.97 26.81
CA VAL A 180 -11.05 -15.20 26.87
C VAL A 180 -10.34 -16.24 26.03
N ALA A 181 -9.76 -17.23 26.70
CA ALA A 181 -8.97 -18.28 26.07
C ALA A 181 -9.26 -19.61 26.79
N ALA A 182 -9.03 -20.73 26.11
CA ALA A 182 -9.10 -22.05 26.74
C ALA A 182 -8.01 -22.21 27.82
N ALA A 183 -6.84 -21.60 27.60
CA ALA A 183 -5.75 -21.49 28.57
C ALA A 183 -5.10 -20.10 28.45
N GLN A 184 -4.66 -19.55 29.59
CA GLN A 184 -3.88 -18.32 29.66
C GLN A 184 -2.56 -18.63 30.35
N GLU A 185 -1.46 -18.38 29.64
CA GLU A 185 -0.11 -18.52 30.18
C GLU A 185 0.51 -17.14 30.38
N LEU A 186 1.22 -16.97 31.50
CA LEU A 186 2.00 -15.79 31.85
C LEU A 186 3.38 -16.28 32.28
N ILE A 187 4.32 -16.33 31.34
CA ILE A 187 5.64 -16.90 31.55
C ILE A 187 6.67 -15.78 31.52
N ALA A 188 7.28 -15.52 32.67
CA ALA A 188 8.34 -14.54 32.85
C ALA A 188 9.20 -14.95 34.06
N PRO A 189 10.43 -14.41 34.20
CA PRO A 189 11.23 -14.63 35.42
C PRO A 189 10.50 -14.18 36.69
N THR A 190 9.76 -13.07 36.62
CA THR A 190 8.89 -12.57 37.69
C THR A 190 7.55 -12.09 37.12
N VAL A 191 6.50 -12.15 37.95
CA VAL A 191 5.14 -11.72 37.61
C VAL A 191 4.60 -10.80 38.69
N ARG A 192 3.88 -9.77 38.26
CA ARG A 192 3.11 -8.89 39.14
C ARG A 192 1.64 -8.87 38.76
N LEU A 193 0.77 -8.97 39.76
CA LEU A 193 -0.67 -8.84 39.60
C LEU A 193 -1.19 -7.86 40.65
N GLY A 194 -1.68 -6.70 40.24
CA GLY A 194 -2.18 -5.68 41.16
C GLY A 194 -1.74 -4.28 40.75
N THR A 195 -1.40 -3.45 41.73
CA THR A 195 -1.02 -2.04 41.54
C THR A 195 0.49 -1.87 41.59
N ASP A 196 0.94 -0.60 41.49
CA ASP A 196 2.35 -0.25 41.68
C ASP A 196 2.91 -0.65 43.04
N ASP A 197 2.06 -0.58 44.07
CA ASP A 197 2.44 -0.84 45.46
C ASP A 197 2.04 -2.25 45.95
N ILE A 198 1.03 -2.87 45.35
CA ILE A 198 0.45 -4.14 45.83
C ILE A 198 0.58 -5.21 44.75
N ASN A 199 1.36 -6.24 45.03
CA ASN A 199 1.38 -7.49 44.28
C ASN A 199 0.54 -8.54 45.01
N VAL A 200 -0.62 -8.89 44.45
CA VAL A 200 -1.55 -9.89 45.00
C VAL A 200 -0.90 -11.27 45.12
N LEU A 201 0.16 -11.56 44.33
CA LEU A 201 0.90 -12.81 44.47
C LEU A 201 1.67 -12.90 45.79
N THR A 202 2.10 -11.77 46.35
CA THR A 202 2.79 -11.73 47.66
C THR A 202 1.89 -12.25 48.78
N LEU A 203 0.56 -12.10 48.66
CA LEU A 203 -0.40 -12.67 49.60
C LEU A 203 -0.23 -14.20 49.74
N LEU A 204 0.18 -14.89 48.68
CA LEU A 204 0.38 -16.34 48.70
C LEU A 204 1.55 -16.72 49.61
N THR A 205 2.66 -15.99 49.55
CA THR A 205 3.83 -16.21 50.41
C THR A 205 3.60 -15.71 51.82
N ASP A 206 2.94 -14.56 51.99
CA ASP A 206 2.56 -14.04 53.32
C ASP A 206 1.65 -15.04 54.07
N THR A 207 0.74 -15.68 53.34
CA THR A 207 -0.11 -16.74 53.90
C THR A 207 0.71 -17.95 54.35
N LEU A 208 1.75 -18.33 53.60
CA LEU A 208 2.66 -19.40 53.99
C LEU A 208 3.46 -19.04 55.25
N ASP A 209 3.88 -17.79 55.39
CA ASP A 209 4.58 -17.30 56.60
C ASP A 209 3.67 -17.31 57.84
N VAL A 210 2.40 -16.91 57.68
CA VAL A 210 1.39 -17.01 58.75
C VAL A 210 1.17 -18.48 59.14
N ILE A 211 1.07 -19.40 58.16
CA ILE A 211 0.93 -20.84 58.43
C ILE A 211 2.17 -21.39 59.15
N GLN A 212 3.37 -21.00 58.73
CA GLN A 212 4.61 -21.39 59.40
C GLN A 212 4.60 -20.94 60.86
N THR A 213 4.28 -19.68 61.10
CA THR A 213 4.20 -19.10 62.45
C THR A 213 3.18 -19.84 63.31
N LEU A 214 1.98 -20.10 62.77
CA LEU A 214 0.93 -20.82 63.46
C LEU A 214 1.36 -22.26 63.81
N ALA A 215 2.00 -22.96 62.89
CA ALA A 215 2.48 -24.33 63.12
C ALA A 215 3.55 -24.37 64.21
N GLN A 216 4.47 -23.39 64.23
CA GLN A 216 5.49 -23.28 65.28
C GLN A 216 4.87 -22.94 66.64
N GLN A 217 3.95 -21.96 66.68
CA GLN A 217 3.23 -21.60 67.90
C GLN A 217 2.46 -22.81 68.45
N THR A 218 1.79 -23.56 67.59
CA THR A 218 1.08 -24.78 67.96
C THR A 218 2.06 -25.86 68.43
N ALA A 219 3.19 -26.08 67.75
CA ALA A 219 4.19 -27.06 68.21
C ALA A 219 4.76 -26.70 69.60
N SER A 220 4.86 -25.41 69.90
CA SER A 220 5.42 -24.90 71.16
C SER A 220 4.40 -24.70 72.29
N HIS A 221 3.09 -24.86 72.02
CA HIS A 221 2.08 -24.63 73.04
C HIS A 221 2.20 -25.69 74.15
N ASN A 222 1.83 -25.32 75.38
CA ASN A 222 1.96 -26.19 76.54
C ASN A 222 0.86 -25.86 77.56
N HIS A 223 0.33 -26.89 78.23
CA HIS A 223 -0.58 -26.74 79.35
C HIS A 223 0.08 -27.18 80.66
N THR A 224 -0.26 -26.53 81.77
CA THR A 224 0.34 -26.79 83.08
C THR A 224 0.07 -28.20 83.62
N ASN A 225 -0.93 -28.91 83.11
CA ASN A 225 -1.38 -30.22 83.59
C ASN A 225 -1.17 -31.38 82.60
N THR A 226 -1.07 -31.12 81.29
CA THR A 226 -0.94 -32.18 80.27
C THR A 226 0.36 -32.11 79.46
N GLY A 227 1.16 -31.05 79.60
CA GLY A 227 2.35 -30.87 78.77
C GLY A 227 2.03 -30.30 77.39
N GLY A 228 3.05 -30.30 76.52
CA GLY A 228 2.93 -29.89 75.12
C GLY A 228 2.37 -30.99 74.22
N PRO A 229 2.09 -30.68 72.95
CA PRO A 229 1.53 -31.64 72.01
C PRO A 229 2.48 -32.81 71.74
N LEU A 230 1.94 -34.03 71.80
CA LEU A 230 2.68 -35.26 71.53
C LEU A 230 3.22 -35.34 70.08
N ASN A 231 2.63 -34.58 69.17
CA ASN A 231 2.99 -34.50 67.75
C ASN A 231 3.71 -33.20 67.35
N ALA A 232 4.35 -32.50 68.31
CA ALA A 232 5.07 -31.25 68.05
C ALA A 232 6.12 -31.35 66.92
N GLY A 233 6.80 -32.50 66.79
CA GLY A 233 7.77 -32.74 65.71
C GLY A 233 7.13 -32.68 64.31
N GLU A 234 5.94 -33.26 64.15
CA GLU A 234 5.20 -33.22 62.88
C GLU A 234 4.70 -31.81 62.56
N MET A 235 4.30 -31.05 63.57
CA MET A 235 3.92 -29.63 63.42
C MET A 235 5.12 -28.78 62.98
N ASN A 236 6.29 -28.97 63.57
CA ASN A 236 7.51 -28.28 63.11
C ASN A 236 7.92 -28.70 61.69
N ASN A 237 7.73 -29.97 61.31
CA ASN A 237 7.93 -30.39 59.92
C ASN A 237 6.96 -29.68 58.96
N THR A 238 5.72 -29.42 59.40
CA THR A 238 4.74 -28.62 58.64
C THR A 238 5.21 -27.19 58.46
N ALA A 239 5.74 -26.57 59.51
CA ALA A 239 6.35 -25.23 59.45
C ALA A 239 7.52 -25.17 58.45
N SER A 240 8.43 -26.15 58.51
CA SER A 240 9.57 -26.25 57.58
C SER A 240 9.11 -26.44 56.11
N LYS A 241 7.99 -27.13 55.90
CA LYS A 241 7.40 -27.30 54.56
C LYS A 241 6.86 -25.97 54.02
N ALA A 242 6.18 -25.18 54.85
CA ALA A 242 5.71 -23.84 54.46
C ALA A 242 6.88 -22.93 54.05
N ALA A 243 7.95 -22.88 54.87
CA ALA A 243 9.17 -22.14 54.56
C ALA A 243 9.80 -22.56 53.22
N SER A 244 9.84 -23.87 52.94
CA SER A 244 10.38 -24.40 51.69
C SER A 244 9.56 -23.97 50.46
N LEU A 245 8.24 -23.84 50.61
CA LEU A 245 7.36 -23.37 49.54
C LEU A 245 7.57 -21.87 49.26
N VAL A 246 7.78 -21.06 50.30
CA VAL A 246 8.15 -19.64 50.14
C VAL A 246 9.43 -19.51 49.31
N THR A 247 10.47 -20.27 49.65
CA THR A 247 11.73 -20.27 48.87
C THR A 247 11.52 -20.72 47.41
N LYS A 248 10.61 -21.68 47.18
CA LYS A 248 10.33 -22.20 45.83
C LYS A 248 9.60 -21.19 44.95
N TYR A 249 8.61 -20.48 45.51
CA TYR A 249 7.70 -19.63 44.73
C TYR A 249 8.03 -18.14 44.80
N GLY A 250 8.67 -17.68 45.87
CA GLY A 250 9.07 -16.28 46.07
C GLY A 250 9.82 -15.66 44.88
N PRO A 251 10.78 -16.36 44.24
CA PRO A 251 11.50 -15.80 43.09
C PRO A 251 10.65 -15.47 41.86
N LEU A 252 9.41 -15.98 41.76
CA LEU A 252 8.50 -15.68 40.64
C LEU A 252 7.65 -14.43 40.88
N ILE A 253 7.71 -13.85 42.08
CA ILE A 253 6.92 -12.68 42.46
C ILE A 253 7.80 -11.45 42.25
N ALA A 254 7.33 -10.53 41.40
CA ALA A 254 8.01 -9.26 41.14
C ALA A 254 7.89 -8.29 42.32
#